data_AF-A0A2D9AQ46-F1
#
_entry.id   AF-A0A2D9AQ46-F1
#
_cell.length_a   1.000
_cell.length_b   1.000
_cell.length_c   1.000
_cell.angle_alpha   90.00
_cell.angle_beta   90.00
_cell.angle_gamma   90.00
#
_symmetry.space_group_name_H-M   'P 1'
#
loop_
_entity.id
_entity.type
_entity.pdbx_description
1 polymer ?
#
loop_
_entity_poly.entity_id
_entity_poly.type
_entity_poly.pdbx_seq_one_letter_code
_entity_poly.pdbx_strand_id
1 'polypeptide(L)'
;MSQKYKVYINNQLKVVGENWKFFKSKYLLVKAAGGIVYNANNELLMIYRNNKWDLPKGKIEKGETPKQCALREVEEETGVEKLKILDN
;
A
#
# COMPACT_ATOMS: atom_id res chain seq x y z
N MET A 1 -0.72 -7.99 -26.89
CA MET A 1 0.16 -6.95 -26.30
C MET A 1 0.77 -7.51 -25.03
N SER A 2 2.10 -7.52 -24.90
CA SER A 2 2.75 -7.96 -23.67
C SER A 2 2.45 -6.97 -22.55
N GLN A 3 1.90 -7.46 -21.43
CA GLN A 3 1.66 -6.66 -20.23
C GLN A 3 3.01 -6.13 -19.72
N LYS A 4 3.16 -4.80 -19.67
CA LYS A 4 4.36 -4.12 -19.15
C LYS A 4 4.05 -3.56 -17.77
N TYR A 5 4.76 -4.01 -16.74
CA TYR A 5 4.61 -3.54 -15.36
C TYR A 5 5.61 -2.39 -15.10
N LYS A 6 5.12 -1.26 -14.59
CA LYS A 6 5.98 -0.19 -14.07
C LYS A 6 6.37 -0.54 -12.63
N VAL A 7 7.66 -0.62 -12.35
CA VAL A 7 8.20 -0.87 -11.00
C VAL A 7 9.20 0.21 -10.65
N TYR A 8 9.33 0.52 -9.37
CA TYR A 8 10.37 1.41 -8.88
C TYR A 8 11.39 0.61 -8.08
N ILE A 9 12.66 0.67 -8.48
CA ILE A 9 13.78 0.04 -7.76
C ILE A 9 14.74 1.14 -7.38
N ASN A 10 15.02 1.32 -6.09
CA ASN A 10 15.86 2.42 -5.58
C ASN A 10 15.42 3.78 -6.14
N ASN A 11 14.11 4.04 -6.12
CA ASN A 11 13.48 5.27 -6.63
C ASN A 11 13.63 5.51 -8.15
N GLN A 12 14.04 4.50 -8.92
CA GLN A 12 14.13 4.57 -10.38
C GLN A 12 13.02 3.75 -11.04
N LEU A 13 12.28 4.38 -11.96
CA LEU A 13 11.27 3.71 -12.77
C LEU A 13 11.94 2.70 -13.70
N LYS A 14 11.48 1.46 -13.66
CA LYS A 14 11.82 0.39 -14.60
C LYS A 14 10.56 -0.22 -15.18
N VAL A 15 10.63 -0.65 -16.42
CA VAL A 15 9.52 -1.33 -17.09
C VAL A 15 9.87 -2.80 -17.20
N VAL A 16 9.13 -3.64 -16.49
CA VAL A 16 9.28 -5.11 -16.54
C VAL A 16 8.26 -5.64 -17.54
N GLY A 17 8.75 -6.19 -18.65
CA GLY A 17 7.93 -6.80 -19.70
C GLY A 17 7.66 -8.28 -19.44
N GLU A 18 8.03 -9.12 -20.39
CA GLU A 18 7.52 -10.50 -20.58
C GLU A 18 7.82 -11.46 -19.42
N ASN A 19 8.80 -11.16 -18.57
CA ASN A 19 9.29 -12.06 -17.52
C ASN A 19 8.91 -11.62 -16.09
N TRP A 20 7.65 -11.20 -15.87
CA TRP A 20 7.15 -10.83 -14.53
C TRP A 20 7.35 -11.92 -13.47
N LYS A 21 7.18 -13.20 -13.83
CA LYS A 21 7.42 -14.33 -12.92
C LYS A 21 8.87 -14.39 -12.46
N PHE A 22 9.83 -14.28 -13.38
CA PHE A 22 11.26 -14.25 -13.08
C PHE A 22 11.66 -13.00 -12.27
N PHE A 23 11.08 -11.84 -12.61
CA PHE A 23 11.29 -10.64 -11.81
C PHE A 23 10.88 -10.86 -10.36
N LYS A 24 9.65 -11.34 -10.12
CA LYS A 24 9.16 -11.62 -8.77
C LYS A 24 10.00 -12.66 -8.04
N SER A 25 10.53 -13.69 -8.71
CA SER A 25 11.35 -14.71 -8.04
C SER A 25 12.69 -14.19 -7.51
N LYS A 26 13.10 -12.97 -7.88
CA LYS A 26 14.31 -12.32 -7.33
C LYS A 26 14.05 -11.56 -6.03
N TYR A 27 12.80 -11.46 -5.58
CA TYR A 27 12.43 -10.66 -4.41
C TYR A 27 11.52 -11.44 -3.47
N LEU A 28 11.58 -11.09 -2.19
CA LEU A 28 10.58 -11.52 -1.22
C LEU A 28 9.30 -10.72 -1.45
N LEU A 29 8.22 -11.41 -1.83
CA LEU A 29 6.91 -10.78 -1.96
C LEU A 29 6.29 -10.55 -0.58
N VAL A 30 6.18 -9.29 -0.19
CA VAL A 30 5.47 -8.88 1.04
C VAL A 30 4.11 -8.34 0.62
N LYS A 31 3.03 -8.93 1.14
CA LYS A 31 1.68 -8.40 0.97
C LYS A 31 1.45 -7.33 2.03
N ALA A 32 0.87 -6.21 1.60
CA ALA A 32 0.60 -5.06 2.45
C ALA A 32 -0.75 -4.45 2.06
N ALA A 33 -1.40 -3.80 3.02
CA ALA A 33 -2.62 -3.03 2.80
C ALA A 33 -2.59 -1.74 3.65
N GLY A 34 -3.42 -0.78 3.27
CA GLY A 34 -3.52 0.54 3.90
C GLY A 34 -4.73 1.30 3.37
N GLY A 35 -4.85 2.57 3.73
CA GLY A 35 -6.04 3.37 3.43
C GLY A 35 -5.74 4.67 2.65
N ILE A 36 -6.63 5.00 1.71
CA ILE A 36 -6.84 6.39 1.28
C ILE A 36 -7.97 6.91 2.16
N VAL A 37 -7.64 7.73 3.14
CA VAL A 37 -8.57 8.14 4.20
C VAL A 37 -8.86 9.62 4.09
N TYR A 38 -10.14 9.95 4.00
CA TYR A 38 -10.62 11.33 3.96
C TYR A 38 -11.36 11.66 5.24
N ASN A 39 -11.17 12.88 5.75
CA ASN A 39 -12.03 13.43 6.78
C ASN A 39 -13.31 14.04 6.19
N ALA A 40 -14.18 14.59 7.03
CA ALA A 40 -15.44 15.23 6.61
C ALA A 40 -15.24 16.47 5.71
N ASN A 41 -14.05 17.08 5.74
CA ASN A 41 -13.70 18.23 4.91
C ASN A 41 -13.05 17.80 3.56
N ASN A 42 -13.05 16.50 3.24
CA ASN A 42 -12.44 15.92 2.06
C ASN A 42 -10.90 16.11 1.99
N GLU A 43 -10.25 16.21 3.15
CA GLU A 43 -8.79 16.29 3.26
C GLU A 43 -8.20 14.88 3.41
N LEU A 44 -7.09 14.62 2.71
CA LEU A 44 -6.42 13.32 2.70
C LEU A 44 -5.48 13.16 3.90
N LEU A 45 -5.64 12.09 4.66
CA LEU A 45 -4.68 11.67 5.68
C LEU A 45 -3.42 11.10 5.03
N MET A 46 -2.28 11.67 5.38
CA MET A 46 -0.96 11.26 4.93
C MET A 46 -0.02 11.11 6.13
N ILE A 47 0.94 10.20 6.04
CA ILE A 47 2.04 10.08 6.99
C ILE A 47 3.33 10.59 6.37
N TYR A 48 4.22 11.14 7.19
CA TYR A 48 5.54 11.59 6.75
C TYR A 48 6.63 10.75 7.40
N ARG A 49 7.34 9.96 6.59
CA ARG A 49 8.45 9.10 7.05
C ARG A 49 9.55 9.03 6.00
N ASN A 50 10.79 8.83 6.43
CA ASN A 50 11.95 8.72 5.54
C ASN A 50 12.06 9.87 4.51
N ASN A 51 11.75 11.10 4.96
CA ASN A 51 11.70 12.31 4.15
C ASN A 51 10.73 12.25 2.95
N LYS A 52 9.64 11.48 3.06
CA LYS A 52 8.62 11.33 2.04
C LYS A 52 7.23 11.27 2.66
N TRP A 53 6.27 11.84 1.95
CA TRP A 53 4.85 11.63 2.21
C TRP A 53 4.43 10.26 1.67
N ASP A 54 3.67 9.51 2.44
CA ASP A 54 3.16 8.17 2.11
C ASP A 54 1.74 8.01 2.66
N LEU A 55 1.04 7.00 2.17
CA LEU A 55 -0.23 6.58 2.74
C LEU A 55 0.04 5.70 3.99
N PRO A 56 -0.82 5.76 5.02
CA PRO A 56 -0.77 4.81 6.12
C PRO A 56 -1.03 3.39 5.63
N LYS A 57 -0.08 2.48 5.88
CA LYS A 57 -0.10 1.09 5.40
C LYS A 57 0.96 0.24 6.10
N GLY A 58 0.69 -1.06 6.18
CA GLY A 58 1.68 -2.03 6.60
C GLY A 58 1.39 -3.44 6.12
N LYS A 59 2.04 -4.42 6.77
CA LYS A 59 2.10 -5.80 6.27
C LYS A 59 0.83 -6.54 6.66
N ILE A 60 0.32 -7.36 5.74
CA ILE A 60 -0.80 -8.24 6.06
C ILE A 60 -0.30 -9.34 7.01
N GLU A 61 -0.95 -9.47 8.16
CA GLU A 61 -0.65 -10.53 9.11
C GLU A 61 -1.29 -11.87 8.76
N LYS A 62 -0.87 -12.95 9.43
CA LYS A 62 -1.40 -14.29 9.14
C LYS A 62 -2.88 -14.37 9.51
N GLY A 63 -3.71 -14.69 8.51
CA GLY A 63 -5.16 -14.83 8.68
C GLY A 63 -5.94 -13.53 8.44
N GLU A 64 -5.24 -12.43 8.16
CA GLU A 64 -5.85 -11.12 7.97
C GLU A 64 -6.30 -10.93 6.51
N THR A 65 -7.51 -10.39 6.31
CA THR A 65 -7.95 -9.92 4.99
C THR A 65 -7.32 -8.55 4.68
N PRO A 66 -7.17 -8.15 3.41
CA PRO A 66 -6.67 -6.82 3.07
C PRO A 66 -7.47 -5.67 3.72
N LYS A 67 -8.79 -5.83 3.87
CA LYS A 67 -9.65 -4.84 4.53
C LYS A 67 -9.33 -4.71 6.03
N GLN A 68 -9.15 -5.83 6.72
CA GLN A 68 -8.77 -5.84 8.14
C GLN A 68 -7.39 -5.20 8.34
N CYS A 69 -6.41 -5.60 7.52
CA CYS A 69 -5.06 -5.03 7.55
C CYS A 69 -5.08 -3.52 7.32
N ALA A 70 -5.83 -3.05 6.32
CA ALA A 70 -5.94 -1.62 6.04
C ALA A 70 -6.50 -0.84 7.23
N LEU A 71 -7.54 -1.34 7.91
CA LEU A 71 -8.09 -0.68 9.09
C LEU A 71 -7.07 -0.64 10.23
N ARG A 72 -6.53 -1.80 10.63
CA ARG A 72 -5.56 -1.92 11.72
C ARG A 72 -4.34 -1.02 11.51
N GLU A 73 -3.69 -1.09 10.34
CA GLU A 73 -2.47 -0.32 10.05
C GLU A 73 -2.72 1.18 10.03
N VAL A 74 -3.89 1.62 9.55
CA VAL A 74 -4.25 3.05 9.58
C VAL A 74 -4.43 3.52 11.02
N GLU A 75 -5.13 2.74 11.85
CA GLU A 75 -5.32 3.05 13.27
C GLU A 75 -3.96 3.06 14.02
N GLU A 76 -3.10 2.07 13.80
CA GLU A 76 -1.79 1.95 14.46
C GLU A 76 -0.79 3.06 14.07
N GLU A 77 -0.67 3.39 12.76
CA GLU A 77 0.31 4.37 12.29
C GLU A 77 -0.12 5.83 12.56
N THR A 78 -1.42 6.09 12.79
CA THR A 78 -1.95 7.47 12.85
C THR A 78 -2.76 7.80 14.10
N GLY A 79 -3.20 6.80 14.86
CA GLY A 79 -4.05 6.97 16.05
C GLY A 79 -5.48 7.41 15.75
N VAL A 80 -5.90 7.44 14.47
CA VAL A 80 -7.30 7.73 14.12
C VAL A 80 -8.17 6.54 14.47
N GLU A 81 -9.44 6.80 14.78
CA GLU A 81 -10.41 5.77 15.15
C GLU A 81 -11.69 5.92 14.33
N LYS A 82 -12.59 4.92 14.42
CA LYS A 82 -13.93 4.93 13.79
C LYS A 82 -13.88 5.06 12.27
N LEU A 83 -12.87 4.44 11.66
CA LEU A 83 -12.76 4.32 10.22
C LEU A 83 -13.98 3.61 9.63
N LYS A 84 -14.46 4.10 8.48
CA LYS A 84 -15.52 3.47 7.70
C LYS A 84 -14.98 3.16 6.31
N ILE A 85 -14.95 1.87 5.96
CA ILE A 85 -14.68 1.47 4.58
C ILE A 85 -15.89 1.85 3.73
N LEU A 86 -15.63 2.59 2.65
CA LEU A 86 -16.62 2.86 1.62
C LEU A 86 -16.53 1.71 0.61
N ASP A 87 -17.59 0.91 0.50
CA ASP A 87 -17.74 -0.03 -0.60
C ASP A 87 -18.23 0.75 -1.83
N ASN A 88 -17.48 0.66 -2.93
CA ASN A 88 -17.88 1.20 -4.23
C ASN A 88 -18.81 0.23 -4.97
#